data_AF-A0A533ZMF2-F1
#
_entry.id   AF-A0A533ZMF2-F1
#
_cell.length_a   1.000
_cell.length_b   1.000
_cell.length_c   1.000
_cell.angle_alpha   90.00
_cell.angle_beta   90.00
_cell.angle_gamma   90.00
#
_symmetry.space_group_name_H-M   'P 1'
#
loop_
_entity.id
_entity.type
_entity.pdbx_description
1 polymer ?
#
loop_
_entity_poly.entity_id
_entity_poly.type
_entity_poly.pdbx_seq_one_letter_code
_entity_poly.pdbx_strand_id
1 'polypeptide(L)' 'MAPNRIEVRTRLVRRYTVFLNQKLVDLAKPVTIVTDGHVSYEGLVVPTVETLLRDARLRQDRGMLFPAMLTISVERGS' A
#
# COMPACT_ATOMS: atom_id res chain seq x y z
N MET A 1 -5.35 17.59 -2.45
CA MET A 1 -4.80 16.32 -1.92
C MET A 1 -3.56 15.99 -2.73
N ALA A 2 -2.43 15.67 -2.09
CA ALA A 2 -1.23 15.25 -2.81
C ALA A 2 -1.44 13.84 -3.39
N PRO A 3 -0.99 13.54 -4.62
CA PRO A 3 -1.26 12.26 -5.30
C PRO A 3 -0.70 11.02 -4.59
N ASN A 4 0.19 11.19 -3.61
CA ASN A 4 0.85 10.11 -2.87
C ASN A 4 0.37 9.93 -1.42
N ARG A 5 -0.82 10.45 -1.09
CA ARG A 5 -1.41 10.30 0.24
C ARG A 5 -2.64 9.41 0.21
N ILE A 6 -2.60 8.33 0.98
CA ILE A 6 -3.67 7.33 1.06
C ILE A 6 -4.25 7.37 2.47
N GLU A 7 -5.54 7.67 2.56
CA GLU A 7 -6.28 7.60 3.82
C GLU A 7 -6.98 6.25 3.96
N VAL A 8 -6.79 5.61 5.11
CA VAL A 8 -7.42 4.34 5.43
C VAL A 8 -8.20 4.51 6.73
N ARG A 9 -9.49 4.15 6.69
CA ARG A 9 -10.34 4.04 7.87
C ARG A 9 -10.51 2.58 8.20
N THR A 10 -10.23 2.20 9.44
CA THR A 10 -10.34 0.81 9.88
C THR A 10 -11.34 0.66 11.01
N ARG A 11 -11.92 -0.55 11.13
CA ARG A 11 -12.74 -0.93 12.29
C ARG A 11 -12.43 -2.39 12.63
N LEU A 12 -11.93 -2.63 13.84
CA LEU A 12 -11.53 -3.96 14.34
C LEU A 12 -10.44 -4.66 13.52
N VAL A 13 -9.64 -3.92 12.76
CA VAL A 13 -8.49 -4.45 12.01
C VAL A 13 -7.22 -4.28 12.84
N ARG A 14 -6.35 -5.30 12.86
CA ARG A 14 -5.02 -5.23 13.51
C ARG A 14 -3.88 -5.04 12.52
N ARG A 15 -4.07 -5.49 11.28
CA ARG A 15 -3.07 -5.42 10.20
C ARG A 15 -3.78 -5.45 8.86
N TYR A 16 -3.32 -4.66 7.92
CA TYR A 16 -3.79 -4.68 6.54
C TYR A 16 -2.63 -4.49 5.58
N THR A 17 -2.90 -4.75 4.30
CA THR A 17 -1.92 -4.65 3.23
C THR A 17 -2.47 -3.73 2.14
N VAL A 18 -1.66 -2.75 1.76
CA VAL A 18 -1.94 -1.85 0.64
C VAL A 18 -1.15 -2.31 -0.56
N PHE A 19 -1.85 -2.54 -1.66
CA PHE A 19 -1.25 -2.80 -2.96
C PHE A 19 -1.26 -1.52 -3.78
N LEU A 20 -0.09 -1.12 -4.28
CA LEU A 20 0.09 0.16 -4.96
C LEU A 20 0.27 -0.07 -6.46
N ASN A 21 -0.48 0.68 -7.25
CA ASN A 21 -0.40 0.71 -8.70
C ASN A 21 0.31 1.99 -9.16
N GLN A 22 1.32 1.86 -10.00
CA GLN A 22 2.09 2.98 -10.56
C GLN A 22 1.26 3.96 -11.42
N LYS A 23 0.08 3.54 -11.90
CA LYS A 23 -0.86 4.45 -12.59
C LYS A 23 -1.58 5.41 -11.64
N LEU A 24 -1.65 5.08 -10.36
CA LEU A 24 -2.38 5.84 -9.34
C LEU A 24 -1.46 6.54 -8.34
N VAL A 25 -0.23 6.03 -8.16
CA VAL A 25 0.75 6.53 -7.20
C VAL A 25 2.10 6.68 -7.87
N ASP A 26 2.74 7.84 -7.68
CA ASP A 26 4.09 8.10 -8.17
C ASP A 26 5.11 7.49 -7.22
N LEU A 27 5.52 6.24 -7.46
CA LEU A 27 6.47 5.51 -6.60
C LEU A 27 7.90 6.09 -6.61
N ALA A 28 8.20 7.08 -7.47
CA ALA A 28 9.46 7.82 -7.39
C ALA A 28 9.46 8.87 -6.27
N LYS A 29 8.30 9.11 -5.64
CA LYS A 29 8.14 10.03 -4.51
C LYS A 29 7.69 9.28 -3.26
N PRO A 30 7.94 9.84 -2.05
CA PRO A 30 7.44 9.26 -0.82
C PRO A 30 5.93 9.05 -0.87
N VAL A 31 5.47 7.93 -0.31
CA VAL A 31 4.06 7.61 -0.09
C VAL A 31 3.75 7.80 1.38
N THR A 32 2.65 8.48 1.68
CA THR A 32 2.14 8.65 3.04
C THR A 32 0.87 7.84 3.22
N ILE A 33 0.88 6.90 4.17
CA ILE A 33 -0.33 6.18 4.60
C ILE A 33 -0.80 6.78 5.91
N VAL A 34 -2.06 7.21 5.94
CA VAL A 34 -2.70 7.73 7.14
C VAL A 34 -3.81 6.77 7.56
N THR A 35 -3.60 6.08 8.69
CA THR A 35 -4.56 5.15 9.28
C THR A 35 -5.29 5.84 10.42
N ASP A 36 -6.62 5.94 10.31
CA ASP A 36 -7.47 6.50 11.37
C ASP A 36 -7.00 7.88 11.87
N GLY A 37 -6.48 8.70 10.94
CA GLY A 37 -6.00 10.06 11.19
C GLY A 37 -4.52 10.17 11.57
N HIS A 38 -3.83 9.05 11.81
CA HIS A 38 -2.42 9.02 12.21
C HIS A 38 -1.53 8.56 11.04
N VAL A 39 -0.36 9.18 10.86
CA VAL A 39 0.63 8.75 9.87
C VAL A 39 1.19 7.41 10.30
N SER A 40 0.79 6.34 9.61
CA SER A 40 1.23 4.98 9.88
C SER A 40 2.43 4.55 9.02
N TYR A 41 2.71 5.30 7.95
CA TYR A 41 3.89 5.12 7.12
C TYR A 41 4.18 6.40 6.32
N GLU A 42 5.46 6.77 6.21
CA GLU A 42 5.93 7.79 5.28
C GLU A 42 7.31 7.38 4.74
N GLY A 43 7.43 7.25 3.42
CA GLY A 43 8.70 6.86 2.81
C GLY A 43 8.57 6.39 1.37
N LEU A 44 9.71 6.08 0.75
CA LEU A 44 9.76 5.48 -0.58
C LEU A 44 9.34 4.02 -0.53
N VAL A 45 8.45 3.62 -1.43
CA VAL A 45 8.03 2.22 -1.57
C VAL A 45 8.76 1.62 -2.75
N VAL A 46 9.66 0.67 -2.47
CA VAL A 46 10.44 0.00 -3.50
C VAL A 46 9.62 -1.11 -4.13
N PRO A 47 9.39 -1.07 -5.46
CA PRO A 47 8.78 -2.19 -6.17
C PRO A 47 9.64 -3.46 -6.06
N THR A 48 9.01 -4.64 -5.90
CA THR A 48 9.76 -5.91 -5.91
C THR A 48 9.20 -6.88 -6.94
N VAL A 49 10.09 -7.53 -7.69
CA VAL A 49 9.76 -8.54 -8.71
C VAL A 49 8.99 -9.72 -8.12
N GLU A 50 9.26 -10.05 -6.86
CA GLU A 50 8.58 -11.10 -6.13
C GLU A 50 7.09 -10.80 -5.87
N THR A 51 6.74 -9.53 -5.65
CA THR A 51 5.32 -9.09 -5.56
C THR A 51 4.60 -9.31 -6.89
N LEU A 52 5.27 -8.96 -8.01
CA LEU A 52 4.73 -9.14 -9.36
C LEU A 52 4.50 -10.62 -9.70
N LEU A 53 5.45 -11.50 -9.35
CA LEU A 53 5.36 -12.94 -9.64
C LEU A 53 4.34 -13.66 -8.77
N ARG A 54 4.17 -13.26 -7.51
CA ARG A 54 3.19 -13.86 -6.58
C ARG A 54 1.76 -13.50 -6.98
N ASP A 55 1.52 -12.28 -7.45
CA ASP A 55 0.20 -11.84 -7.94
C ASP A 55 -0.16 -12.49 -9.29
N ALA A 56 0.78 -12.58 -10.23
CA ALA A 56 0.57 -13.23 -11.53
C ALA A 56 0.16 -14.72 -11.41
N ARG A 57 0.51 -15.37 -10.29
CA ARG A 57 0.15 -16.77 -10.01
C ARG A 57 -1.18 -16.93 -9.26
N LEU A 58 -1.59 -15.93 -8.48
CA LEU A 58 -2.84 -15.96 -7.70
C LEU A 58 -4.05 -15.43 -8.49
N ARG A 59 -3.84 -14.65 -9.55
CA ARG A 59 -4.91 -14.06 -10.35
C ARG A 59 -4.69 -14.40 -11.83
N GLN A 60 -5.66 -15.04 -12.48
CA GLN A 60 -5.62 -15.35 -13.93
C GLN A 60 -5.73 -14.09 -14.83
N ASP A 61 -5.62 -12.89 -14.28
CA ASP A 61 -5.70 -11.63 -15.01
C ASP A 61 -4.38 -10.86 -14.95
N ARG A 62 -3.67 -10.81 -16.09
CA ARG A 62 -2.37 -10.13 -16.27
C ARG A 62 -2.46 -8.61 -16.06
N GLY A 63 -3.66 -8.01 -16.03
CA GLY A 63 -3.85 -6.56 -15.89
C GLY A 63 -3.66 -6.00 -14.47
N MET A 64 -3.70 -6.85 -13.44
CA MET A 64 -3.60 -6.45 -12.02
C MET A 64 -2.24 -6.83 -11.40
N LEU A 65 -1.16 -6.37 -12.03
CA LEU A 65 0.16 -6.44 -11.43
C LEU A 65 0.33 -5.26 -10.47
N PHE A 66 0.51 -5.54 -9.18
CA PHE A 66 0.84 -4.53 -8.18
C PHE A 66 2.36 -4.52 -7.95
N PRO A 67 3.08 -3.52 -8.48
CA PRO A 67 4.54 -3.48 -8.35
C PRO A 67 5.02 -3.34 -6.91
N ALA A 68 4.19 -2.82 -6.01
CA ALA A 68 4.55 -2.55 -4.63
C ALA A 68 3.44 -2.91 -3.65
N MET A 69 3.85 -3.38 -2.47
CA MET A 69 2.97 -3.77 -1.37
C MET A 69 3.53 -3.26 -0.05
N LEU A 70 2.67 -2.65 0.77
CA LEU A 70 3.00 -2.22 2.13
C LEU A 70 2.08 -2.93 3.12
N THR A 71 2.66 -3.57 4.14
CA THR A 71 1.89 -4.12 5.26
C THR A 71 1.94 -3.15 6.42
N ILE A 72 0.76 -2.72 6.88
CA ILE A 72 0.60 -1.73 7.94
C ILE A 72 -0.01 -2.43 9.15
N SER A 73 0.66 -2.29 10.30
CA SER A 73 0.10 -2.64 11.60
C SER A 73 -0.74 -1.46 12.10
N VAL A 74 -1.96 -1.74 12.54
CA VAL A 74 -2.83 -0.71 13.14
C VAL A 74 -2.47 -0.59 14.61
N GLU A 75 -1.84 0.52 14.99
CA GLU A 75 -1.63 0.83 16.40
C GLU A 75 -3.00 1.08 17.04
N ARG A 76 -3.31 0.33 18.09
CA ARG A 76 -4.44 0.70 18.95
C ARG A 76 -3.95 1.87 19.78
N GLY A 77 -4.62 3.02 19.66
CA GLY A 77 -4.43 4.10 20.62
C GLY A 77 -4.52 3.52 22.03
N SER A 78 -3.47 3.72 22.81
CA SER A 78 -3.41 3.42 24.25
C SER A 78 -4.49 4.19 25.00
#